data_AF-K7L1Z3-F1
#
_entry.id   AF-K7L1Z3-F1
#
_cell.length_a   1.000
_cell.length_b   1.000
_cell.length_c   1.000
_cell.angle_alpha   90.00
_cell.angle_beta   90.00
_cell.angle_gamma   90.00
#
_symmetry.space_group_name_H-M   'P 1'
#
loop_
_entity.id
_entity.type
_entity.pdbx_description
1 polymer ?
#
loop_
_entity_poly.entity_id
_entity_poly.type
_entity_poly.pdbx_seq_one_letter_code
_entity_poly.pdbx_strand_id
1 'polypeptide(L)'
;MAPSSNVLAAYVPTEVVATIGNNVMLSSGYNLLSGTSMACPHASGVAALLKAAHTKWSAAAIRSALVTTASPLDNTQNPIRDYGYPSQYASPLAIGAGQIDPNKAFFVILLCFQFSNT
;
A
#
# COMPACT_ATOMS: atom_id res chain seq x y z
N MET A 1 -2.17 4.53 3.09
CA MET A 1 -1.14 4.69 2.04
C MET A 1 -0.38 3.37 1.85
N ALA A 2 0.07 3.07 0.63
CA ALA A 2 0.85 1.88 0.28
C ALA A 2 1.85 2.20 -0.83
N PRO A 3 2.90 1.39 -1.06
CA PRO A 3 3.88 1.63 -2.12
C PRO A 3 3.25 1.67 -3.51
N SER A 4 3.59 2.69 -4.29
CA SER A 4 2.95 2.96 -5.59
C SER A 4 3.87 3.56 -6.66
N SER A 5 5.08 3.98 -6.30
CA SER A 5 6.01 4.65 -7.21
C SER A 5 7.12 3.69 -7.62
N ASN A 6 7.38 3.55 -8.92
CA ASN A 6 8.37 2.65 -9.51
C ASN A 6 8.24 1.22 -8.97
N VAL A 7 7.02 0.69 -8.95
CA VAL A 7 6.75 -0.68 -8.54
C VAL A 7 7.07 -1.62 -9.71
N LEU A 8 7.95 -2.59 -9.46
CA LEU A 8 8.28 -3.64 -10.42
C LEU A 8 7.23 -4.75 -10.34
N ALA A 9 6.53 -5.01 -11.44
CA ALA A 9 5.55 -6.08 -11.53
C ALA A 9 5.66 -6.81 -12.87
N ALA A 10 5.07 -8.01 -12.95
CA ALA A 10 5.01 -8.76 -14.20
C ALA A 10 4.27 -7.96 -15.28
N TYR A 11 4.73 -8.08 -16.52
CA TYR A 11 4.21 -7.34 -17.66
C TYR A 11 4.23 -8.21 -18.93
N VAL A 12 3.49 -7.79 -19.95
CA VAL A 12 3.39 -8.53 -21.21
C VAL A 12 4.74 -8.48 -21.94
N PRO A 13 5.40 -9.63 -22.21
CA PRO A 13 6.78 -9.65 -22.73
C PRO A 13 6.91 -9.17 -24.18
N THR A 14 5.78 -9.04 -24.89
CA THR A 14 5.72 -8.51 -26.27
C THR A 14 5.46 -7.01 -26.34
N GLU A 15 5.18 -6.35 -25.21
CA GLU A 15 4.95 -4.91 -25.17
C GLU A 15 6.24 -4.13 -24.84
N VAL A 16 6.29 -2.89 -25.33
CA VAL A 16 7.41 -1.98 -25.09
C VAL A 16 7.31 -1.42 -23.68
N VAL A 17 8.37 -1.58 -22.89
CA VAL A 17 8.46 -1.09 -21.50
C VAL A 17 9.47 0.05 -21.34
N ALA A 18 10.44 0.17 -22.25
CA ALA A 18 11.46 1.21 -22.22
C ALA A 18 12.03 1.48 -23.62
N THR A 19 12.69 2.61 -23.79
CA THR A 19 13.38 2.98 -25.04
C THR A 19 14.82 3.42 -24.77
N ILE A 20 15.74 3.06 -25.67
CA ILE A 20 17.11 3.59 -25.71
C ILE A 20 17.23 4.52 -26.92
N GLY A 21 17.43 5.81 -26.67
CA GLY A 21 17.35 6.83 -27.71
C GLY A 21 15.98 6.83 -28.39
N ASN A 22 15.95 7.13 -29.69
CA ASN A 22 14.69 7.30 -30.42
C ASN A 22 14.23 6.04 -31.17
N ASN A 23 15.08 5.02 -31.30
CA ASN A 23 14.88 3.92 -32.25
C ASN A 23 15.01 2.51 -31.66
N VAL A 24 15.39 2.38 -30.39
CA VAL A 24 15.53 1.06 -29.75
C VAL A 24 14.41 0.89 -28.75
N MET A 25 13.48 -0.02 -29.03
CA MET A 25 12.38 -0.40 -28.13
C MET A 25 12.78 -1.65 -27.35
N LEU A 26 12.56 -1.63 -26.04
CA LEU A 26 12.84 -2.74 -25.15
C LEU A 26 11.54 -3.33 -24.65
N SER A 27 11.45 -4.66 -24.67
CA SER A 27 10.39 -5.40 -23.99
C SER A 27 10.97 -6.20 -22.82
N SER A 28 10.11 -6.53 -21.86
CA SER A 28 10.50 -7.28 -20.66
C SER A 28 9.28 -7.99 -20.10
N GLY A 29 9.49 -9.14 -19.45
CA GLY A 29 8.44 -9.80 -18.66
C GLY A 29 8.07 -9.06 -17.38
N TYR A 30 8.75 -7.94 -17.08
CA TYR A 30 8.49 -7.06 -15.95
C TYR A 30 8.59 -5.59 -16.35
N ASN A 31 7.78 -4.74 -15.72
CA ASN A 31 7.77 -3.30 -15.96
C ASN A 31 7.75 -2.52 -14.65
N LEU A 32 8.37 -1.33 -14.64
CA LEU A 32 8.34 -0.38 -13.55
C LEU A 32 7.23 0.64 -13.82
N LEU A 33 6.17 0.59 -13.01
CA LEU A 33 5.03 1.50 -13.16
C LEU A 33 4.78 2.30 -11.88
N SER A 34 4.19 3.48 -12.04
CA SER A 34 3.81 4.37 -10.95
C SER A 34 2.32 4.69 -10.99
N GLY A 35 1.68 4.76 -9.82
CA GLY A 35 0.30 5.22 -9.70
C GLY A 35 -0.47 4.52 -8.59
N THR A 36 -1.64 5.07 -8.24
CA THR A 36 -2.52 4.47 -7.21
C THR A 36 -2.96 3.05 -7.56
N SER A 37 -3.00 2.71 -8.86
CA SER A 37 -3.19 1.36 -9.39
C SER A 37 -2.17 0.35 -8.86
N MET A 38 -0.94 0.77 -8.53
CA MET A 38 0.09 -0.10 -7.93
C MET A 38 0.00 -0.12 -6.40
N ALA A 39 -0.56 0.92 -5.77
CA ALA A 39 -0.83 0.92 -4.32
C ALA A 39 -1.98 -0.02 -3.94
N CYS A 40 -3.03 -0.08 -4.77
CA CYS A 40 -4.20 -0.92 -4.55
C CYS A 40 -3.86 -2.42 -4.33
N PRO A 41 -3.08 -3.10 -5.19
CA PRO A 41 -2.72 -4.50 -5.00
C PRO A 41 -1.85 -4.75 -3.76
N HIS A 42 -1.02 -3.79 -3.35
CA HIS A 42 -0.31 -3.88 -2.07
C HIS A 42 -1.28 -3.90 -0.90
N ALA A 43 -2.23 -2.95 -0.85
CA ALA A 43 -3.21 -2.88 0.22
C ALA A 43 -4.15 -4.11 0.24
N SER A 44 -4.62 -4.56 -0.93
CA SER A 44 -5.48 -5.74 -1.03
C SER A 44 -4.74 -7.04 -0.68
N GLY A 45 -3.47 -7.17 -1.04
CA GLY A 45 -2.61 -8.29 -0.64
C GLY A 45 -2.46 -8.41 0.88
N VAL A 46 -2.18 -7.29 1.56
CA VAL A 46 -2.11 -7.28 3.04
C VAL A 46 -3.47 -7.59 3.65
N ALA A 47 -4.56 -7.02 3.13
CA ALA A 47 -5.91 -7.33 3.59
C ALA A 47 -6.26 -8.83 3.44
N ALA A 48 -5.85 -9.46 2.33
CA ALA A 48 -6.03 -10.88 2.11
C ALA A 48 -5.23 -11.74 3.10
N LEU A 49 -3.97 -11.37 3.39
CA LEU A 49 -3.17 -12.03 4.42
C LEU A 49 -3.81 -11.93 5.81
N LEU A 50 -4.32 -10.76 6.18
CA LEU A 50 -5.06 -10.58 7.43
C LEU A 50 -6.34 -11.42 7.46
N LYS A 51 -7.07 -11.53 6.34
CA LYS A 51 -8.26 -12.40 6.25
C LYS A 51 -7.91 -13.87 6.39
N ALA A 52 -6.77 -14.30 5.84
CA ALA A 52 -6.30 -15.67 5.96
C ALA A 52 -5.89 -16.01 7.41
N ALA A 53 -5.21 -15.09 8.09
CA ALA A 53 -4.81 -15.25 9.49
C ALA A 53 -6.00 -15.15 10.47
N HIS A 54 -6.94 -14.24 10.19
CA HIS A 54 -8.11 -13.95 11.02
C HIS A 54 -9.41 -14.21 10.27
N THR A 55 -9.70 -15.48 9.98
CA THR A 55 -10.81 -15.90 9.10
C THR A 55 -12.19 -15.40 9.55
N LYS A 56 -12.39 -15.15 10.85
CA LYS A 56 -13.64 -14.62 11.42
C LYS A 56 -13.79 -13.10 11.31
N TRP A 57 -12.72 -12.36 10.99
CA TRP A 57 -12.81 -10.90 10.89
C TRP A 57 -13.70 -10.48 9.71
N SER A 58 -14.52 -9.47 9.96
CA SER A 58 -15.30 -8.80 8.91
C SER A 58 -14.40 -7.91 8.05
N ALA A 59 -14.87 -7.50 6.86
CA ALA A 59 -14.16 -6.54 6.04
C ALA A 59 -13.92 -5.21 6.78
N ALA A 60 -14.87 -4.79 7.63
CA ALA A 60 -14.73 -3.63 8.48
C ALA A 60 -13.63 -3.80 9.54
N ALA A 61 -13.53 -4.97 10.17
CA ALA A 61 -12.46 -5.26 11.12
C ALA A 61 -11.09 -5.23 10.44
N ILE A 62 -10.93 -5.83 9.27
CA ILE A 62 -9.66 -5.79 8.51
C ILE A 62 -9.28 -4.36 8.13
N ARG A 63 -10.23 -3.59 7.58
CA ARG A 63 -10.00 -2.17 7.25
C ARG A 63 -9.60 -1.40 8.49
N SER A 64 -10.28 -1.61 9.62
CA SER A 64 -9.98 -0.90 10.85
C SER A 64 -8.59 -1.26 11.36
N ALA A 65 -8.17 -2.53 11.27
CA ALA A 65 -6.83 -2.96 11.67
C ALA A 65 -5.76 -2.25 10.85
N LEU A 66 -5.92 -2.22 9.53
CA LEU A 66 -5.00 -1.54 8.62
C LEU A 66 -4.93 -0.03 8.89
N VAL A 67 -6.06 0.61 9.17
CA VAL A 67 -6.13 2.06 9.40
C VAL A 67 -5.54 2.45 10.75
N THR A 68 -5.89 1.73 11.84
CA THR A 68 -5.43 2.11 13.19
C THR A 68 -3.98 1.76 13.47
N THR A 69 -3.37 0.88 12.66
CA THR A 69 -1.97 0.47 12.80
C THR A 69 -1.04 1.10 11.76
N ALA A 70 -1.59 1.87 10.81
CA ALA A 70 -0.80 2.59 9.83
C ALA A 70 0.16 3.60 10.50
N SER A 71 1.35 3.75 9.93
CA SER A 71 2.36 4.72 10.39
C SER A 71 2.18 6.07 9.68
N PRO A 72 1.91 7.16 10.40
CA PRO A 72 1.94 8.51 9.83
C PRO A 72 3.37 9.06 9.70
N LEU A 73 4.38 8.30 10.14
CA LEU A 73 5.78 8.70 10.16
C LEU A 73 6.57 8.07 9.01
N ASP A 74 7.55 8.80 8.50
CA ASP A 74 8.55 8.33 7.54
C ASP A 74 9.71 7.59 8.23
N ASN A 75 10.70 7.17 7.45
CA ASN A 75 11.89 6.47 7.95
C ASN A 75 12.84 7.33 8.79
N THR A 76 12.62 8.64 8.85
CA THR A 76 13.34 9.58 9.73
C THR A 76 12.58 9.86 11.03
N GLN A 77 11.48 9.14 11.27
CA GLN A 77 10.56 9.33 12.40
C GLN A 77 9.86 10.70 12.41
N ASN A 78 9.88 11.41 11.28
CA ASN A 78 9.14 12.65 11.10
C ASN A 78 7.78 12.36 10.43
N PRO A 79 6.77 13.24 10.58
CA PRO A 79 5.53 13.08 9.82
C PRO A 79 5.82 13.02 8.32
N ILE A 80 5.14 12.09 7.62
CA ILE A 80 5.28 11.92 6.17
C ILE A 80 5.04 13.27 5.48
N ARG A 81 5.85 13.59 4.47
CA ARG A 81 5.73 14.81 3.66
C ARG A 81 4.87 14.58 2.42
N ASP A 82 4.20 15.63 1.97
CA ASP A 82 3.48 15.61 0.71
C ASP A 82 4.47 15.77 -0.45
N TYR A 83 4.42 14.88 -1.44
CA TYR A 83 5.30 14.95 -2.61
C TYR A 83 5.02 16.19 -3.48
N GLY A 84 3.77 16.64 -3.57
CA GLY A 84 3.40 17.87 -4.27
C GLY A 84 3.80 19.15 -3.53
N TYR A 85 3.99 19.06 -2.21
CA TYR A 85 4.37 20.17 -1.33
C TYR A 85 5.48 19.74 -0.36
N PRO A 86 6.73 19.57 -0.83
CA PRO A 86 7.79 18.89 -0.07
C PRO A 86 8.20 19.60 1.23
N SER A 87 7.89 20.89 1.37
CA SER A 87 8.08 21.64 2.62
C SER A 87 7.00 21.39 3.67
N GLN A 88 5.91 20.71 3.32
CA GLN A 88 4.74 20.49 4.17
C GLN A 88 4.59 19.01 4.56
N TYR A 89 4.08 18.79 5.76
CA TYR A 89 3.63 17.47 6.19
C TYR A 89 2.32 17.10 5.48
N ALA A 90 2.20 15.84 5.10
CA ALA A 90 1.02 15.32 4.44
C ALA A 90 -0.17 15.33 5.39
N SER A 91 -1.28 15.89 4.92
CA SER A 91 -2.54 15.88 5.68
C SER A 91 -3.19 14.49 5.62
N PRO A 92 -4.15 14.19 6.53
CA PRO A 92 -4.95 12.97 6.44
C PRO A 92 -5.70 12.81 5.10
N LEU A 93 -5.95 13.92 4.37
CA LEU A 93 -6.56 13.87 3.05
C LEU A 93 -5.62 13.28 1.99
N ALA A 94 -4.29 13.42 2.17
CA ALA A 94 -3.28 12.88 1.27
C ALA A 94 -2.91 11.42 1.58
N ILE A 95 -2.76 11.06 2.86
CA ILE A 95 -2.22 9.74 3.27
C ILE A 95 -3.22 8.83 3.99
N GLY A 96 -4.42 9.34 4.30
CA GLY A 96 -5.34 8.67 5.22
C GLY A 96 -4.74 8.62 6.63
N ALA A 97 -4.71 7.43 7.23
CA ALA A 97 -4.05 7.22 8.52
C ALA A 97 -2.52 7.03 8.43
N GLY A 98 -1.96 6.97 7.22
CA GLY A 98 -0.53 6.78 7.00
C GLY A 98 -0.17 5.54 6.17
N GLN A 99 1.10 5.17 6.19
CA GLN A 99 1.65 4.01 5.50
C GLN A 99 1.23 2.70 6.18
N ILE A 100 0.76 1.73 5.39
CA ILE A 100 0.40 0.40 5.90
C ILE A 100 1.62 -0.25 6.59
N ASP A 101 1.40 -0.74 7.81
CA ASP A 101 2.33 -1.57 8.56
C ASP A 101 1.72 -2.97 8.75
N PRO A 102 2.07 -3.95 7.90
CA PRO A 102 1.46 -5.28 7.93
C PRO A 102 1.67 -6.01 9.25
N ASN A 103 2.84 -5.82 9.87
CA ASN A 103 3.20 -6.51 11.11
C ASN A 103 2.38 -5.99 12.29
N LYS A 104 2.21 -4.67 12.41
CA LYS A 104 1.33 -4.10 13.44
C LYS A 104 -0.13 -4.48 13.21
N ALA A 105 -0.58 -4.48 11.95
CA ALA A 105 -1.95 -4.87 11.61
C ALA A 105 -2.27 -6.33 11.98
N PHE A 106 -1.28 -7.22 11.93
CA PHE A 106 -1.44 -8.63 12.24
C PHE A 106 -1.77 -8.91 13.71
N PHE A 107 -1.11 -8.19 14.63
CA PHE A 107 -1.20 -8.41 16.08
C PHE A 107 -2.24 -7.53 16.78
N VAL A 108 -3.05 -6.76 16.04
CA VAL A 108 -4.02 -5.87 16.69
C VAL A 108 -5.08 -6.69 17.43
N ILE A 109 -5.08 -6.56 18.76
CA ILE A 109 -6.08 -7.18 19.65
C ILE A 109 -7.27 -6.25 19.90
N LEU A 110 -7.16 -5.00 19.44
CA LEU A 110 -8.02 -3.88 19.78
C LEU A 110 -8.86 -3.47 18.58
N LEU A 111 -9.95 -4.20 18.32
CA LEU A 111 -11.03 -3.69 17.47
C LEU A 111 -12.37 -4.10 18.05
N CYS A 112 -13.22 -3.09 18.27
CA CYS A 112 -14.60 -3.12 18.77
C CYS A 112 -15.56 -4.14 18.11
N PHE A 113 -15.08 -5.02 17.23
CA PHE A 113 -15.88 -5.99 16.48
C PHE A 113 -15.63 -7.46 16.85
N GLN A 114 -14.68 -7.79 17.74
CA GLN A 114 -14.58 -9.17 18.23
C GLN A 114 -15.74 -9.60 19.15
N PHE A 115 -16.62 -8.68 19.59
CA PHE A 115 -17.77 -9.00 20.45
C PHE A 115 -19.10 -9.26 19.73
N SER A 116 -19.14 -9.35 18.39
CA SER A 116 -20.43 -9.55 17.70
C SER A 116 -20.84 -11.01 17.46
N ASN A 117 -20.20 -12.00 18.09
CA ASN A 117 -20.59 -13.41 17.88
C ASN A 117 -20.29 -14.37 19.04
N THR A 118 -20.66 -13.96 20.25
CA THR A 118 -20.94 -14.86 21.40
C THR A 118 -22.24 -14.46 22.03
#